data_AF-A0A4Y7RHU6-F1
#
_entry.id   AF-A0A4Y7RHU6-F1
#
_cell.length_a   1.000
_cell.length_b   1.000
_cell.length_c   1.000
_cell.angle_alpha   90.00
_cell.angle_beta   90.00
_cell.angle_gamma   90.00
#
_symmetry.space_group_name_H-M   'P 1'
#
loop_
_entity.id
_entity.type
_entity.pdbx_description
1 polymer ?
#
loop_
_entity_poly.entity_id
_entity_poly.type
_entity_poly.pdbx_seq_one_letter_code
_entity_poly.pdbx_strand_id
1 'polypeptide(L)'
;MGQVIGNIMVQKRGVVSLGILKGHMPLNDGDIFQVQIENGKVILLPMKLVPAEQAWFWTKEWQEGEKEADEDIAAGRVKSFENMDDLLEDLDK
;
A
#
# COMPACT_ATOMS: atom_id res chain seq x y z
N MET A 1 19.30 7.74 -10.81
CA MET A 1 19.38 6.97 -12.08
C MET A 1 19.05 5.52 -11.76
N GLY A 2 18.17 4.88 -12.53
CA GLY A 2 17.78 3.49 -12.28
C GLY A 2 18.95 2.54 -12.52
N GLN A 3 19.06 1.49 -11.70
CA GLN A 3 20.04 0.43 -11.90
C GLN A 3 19.66 -0.40 -13.12
N VAL A 4 20.61 -0.64 -14.03
CA VAL A 4 20.43 -1.60 -15.12
C VAL A 4 20.69 -3.00 -14.57
N ILE A 5 19.66 -3.84 -14.55
CA ILE A 5 19.74 -5.22 -14.04
C ILE A 5 20.09 -6.21 -15.17
N GLY A 6 19.70 -5.90 -16.41
CA GLY A 6 20.01 -6.69 -17.59
C GLY A 6 18.99 -6.47 -18.71
N ASN A 7 19.06 -7.31 -19.75
CA ASN A 7 18.17 -7.24 -20.90
C ASN A 7 17.17 -8.39 -20.87
N ILE A 8 15.93 -8.12 -21.25
CA ILE A 8 14.85 -9.11 -21.40
C ILE A 8 14.32 -9.07 -22.83
N MET A 9 13.88 -10.22 -23.33
CA MET A 9 13.31 -10.36 -24.67
C MET A 9 11.81 -10.54 -24.59
N VAL A 10 11.08 -9.91 -25.51
CA VAL A 10 9.66 -10.18 -25.73
C VAL A 10 9.53 -11.54 -26.42
N GLN A 11 8.89 -12.48 -25.75
CA GLN A 11 8.63 -13.83 -26.25
C GLN A 11 7.39 -13.85 -27.17
N LYS A 12 7.00 -15.05 -27.60
CA LYS A 12 5.77 -15.24 -28.39
C LYS A 12 4.57 -14.62 -27.67
N ARG A 13 3.62 -14.08 -28.45
CA ARG A 13 2.38 -13.45 -27.95
C ARG A 13 2.62 -12.22 -27.04
N GLY A 14 3.79 -11.59 -27.11
CA GLY A 14 4.08 -10.37 -26.35
C GLY A 14 4.45 -10.60 -24.88
N VAL A 15 4.73 -11.84 -24.48
CA VAL A 15 5.05 -12.18 -23.08
C VAL A 15 6.47 -11.73 -22.74
N VAL A 16 6.65 -11.07 -21.60
CA VAL A 16 7.97 -10.71 -21.05
C VAL A 16 8.15 -11.42 -19.71
N SER A 17 9.28 -12.11 -19.53
CA SER A 17 9.59 -12.77 -18.26
C SER A 17 10.31 -11.81 -17.32
N LEU A 18 9.79 -11.66 -16.11
CA LEU A 18 10.38 -10.84 -15.04
C LEU A 18 11.35 -11.63 -14.15
N GLY A 19 11.76 -12.85 -14.55
CA GLY A 19 12.60 -13.73 -13.72
C GLY A 19 13.92 -13.10 -13.27
N ILE A 20 14.47 -12.16 -14.04
CA ILE A 20 15.69 -11.41 -13.70
C ILE A 20 15.55 -10.58 -12.41
N LEU A 21 14.33 -10.27 -11.98
CA LEU A 21 14.05 -9.44 -10.81
C LEU A 21 13.99 -10.23 -9.49
N LYS A 22 13.99 -11.58 -9.50
CA LYS A 22 13.82 -12.41 -8.29
C LYS A 22 14.87 -12.16 -7.19
N GLY A 23 16.06 -11.66 -7.53
CA GLY A 23 17.11 -11.29 -6.58
C GLY A 23 17.07 -9.83 -6.12
N HIS A 24 16.20 -9.02 -6.70
CA HIS A 24 16.10 -7.57 -6.46
C HIS A 24 14.79 -7.18 -5.77
N MET A 25 13.75 -8.00 -5.91
CA MET A 25 12.46 -7.80 -5.25
C MET A 25 11.72 -9.13 -5.07
N PRO A 26 10.87 -9.25 -4.03
CA PRO A 26 10.00 -10.41 -3.89
C PRO A 26 9.01 -10.47 -5.06
N LEU A 27 8.96 -11.61 -5.74
CA LEU A 27 8.01 -11.92 -6.80
C LEU A 27 7.36 -13.27 -6.53
N ASN A 28 6.04 -13.30 -6.54
CA ASN A 28 5.23 -14.49 -6.38
C ASN A 28 4.33 -14.69 -7.61
N ASP A 29 3.96 -15.94 -7.84
CA ASP A 29 2.98 -16.26 -8.89
C ASP A 29 1.65 -15.56 -8.58
N GLY A 30 1.09 -14.87 -9.58
CA GLY A 30 -0.13 -14.09 -9.42
C GLY A 30 0.06 -12.65 -8.96
N ASP A 31 1.29 -12.19 -8.70
CA ASP A 31 1.56 -10.77 -8.44
C ASP A 31 1.12 -9.90 -9.64
N ILE A 32 0.50 -8.76 -9.34
CA ILE A 32 -0.05 -7.86 -10.36
C ILE A 32 0.85 -6.64 -10.47
N PHE A 33 1.07 -6.21 -11.71
CA PHE A 33 1.81 -4.99 -12.01
C PHE A 33 0.92 -4.03 -12.78
N GLN A 34 0.88 -2.78 -12.35
CA GLN A 34 0.36 -1.71 -13.17
C GLN A 34 1.45 -1.31 -14.19
N VAL A 35 1.05 -1.19 -15.45
CA VAL A 35 1.91 -0.73 -16.54
C VAL A 35 1.66 0.75 -16.77
N GLN A 36 2.72 1.56 -16.72
CA GLN A 36 2.68 2.97 -17.08
C GLN A 36 3.68 3.27 -18.20
N ILE A 37 3.35 4.25 -19.04
CA ILE A 37 4.26 4.79 -20.05
C ILE A 37 4.57 6.23 -19.66
N GLU A 38 5.84 6.51 -19.39
CA GLU A 38 6.29 7.85 -19.01
C GLU A 38 7.61 8.17 -19.70
N ASN A 39 7.70 9.30 -20.41
CA ASN A 39 8.92 9.75 -21.07
C ASN A 39 9.58 8.69 -21.98
N GLY A 40 8.75 7.92 -22.70
CA GLY A 40 9.19 6.83 -23.58
C GLY A 40 9.68 5.56 -22.86
N LYS A 41 9.49 5.47 -21.54
CA LYS A 41 9.84 4.31 -20.71
C LYS A 41 8.58 3.56 -20.32
N VAL A 42 8.70 2.23 -20.24
CA VAL A 42 7.69 1.37 -19.61
C VAL A 42 8.06 1.21 -18.14
N ILE A 43 7.15 1.58 -17.25
CA ILE A 43 7.29 1.45 -15.80
C ILE A 43 6.31 0.39 -15.33
N LEU A 44 6.82 -0.60 -14.60
CA LEU A 44 6.01 -1.65 -13.96
C LEU A 44 5.97 -1.38 -12.46
N LEU A 45 4.78 -1.09 -11.95
CA LEU A 45 4.56 -0.83 -10.53
C LEU A 45 3.91 -2.06 -9.88
N PRO A 46 4.55 -2.70 -8.88
CA PRO A 46 3.94 -3.80 -8.16
C PRO A 46 2.67 -3.33 -7.44
N MET A 47 1.59 -4.09 -7.57
CA MET A 47 0.29 -3.78 -6.97
C MET A 47 -0.10 -4.86 -5.98
N LYS A 48 -0.74 -4.44 -4.89
CA LYS A 48 -1.52 -5.32 -4.03
C LYS A 48 -2.99 -5.04 -4.28
N LEU A 49 -3.75 -6.08 -4.60
CA LEU A 49 -5.19 -5.95 -4.74
C LEU A 49 -5.82 -5.88 -3.35
N VAL A 50 -6.72 -4.93 -3.19
CA VAL A 50 -7.60 -4.81 -2.03
C VAL A 50 -9.03 -5.06 -2.49
N PRO A 51 -9.85 -5.82 -1.74
CA PRO A 51 -11.28 -5.94 -2.03
C PRO A 51 -11.90 -4.55 -2.15
N ALA A 52 -12.82 -4.36 -3.12
CA ALA A 52 -13.43 -3.06 -3.36
C ALA A 52 -14.14 -2.50 -2.11
N GLU A 53 -14.72 -3.39 -1.30
CA GLU A 53 -15.34 -3.04 -0.01
C GLU A 53 -14.36 -2.56 1.06
N GLN A 54 -13.06 -2.75 0.88
CA GLN A 54 -11.99 -2.28 1.77
C GLN A 54 -11.18 -1.13 1.15
N ALA A 55 -11.48 -0.74 -0.10
CA ALA A 55 -10.74 0.31 -0.79
C ALA A 55 -10.87 1.67 -0.09
N TRP A 56 -11.96 1.90 0.65
CA TRP A 56 -12.17 3.13 1.43
C TRP A 56 -11.07 3.37 2.47
N PHE A 57 -10.49 2.33 3.06
CA PHE A 57 -9.40 2.43 4.05
C PHE A 57 -8.17 3.11 3.44
N TRP A 58 -7.96 2.94 2.14
CA TRP A 58 -6.83 3.49 1.39
C TRP A 58 -7.13 4.84 0.74
N THR A 59 -8.27 5.46 1.06
CA THR A 59 -8.53 6.83 0.63
C THR A 59 -7.62 7.80 1.37
N LYS A 60 -7.27 8.91 0.71
CA LYS A 60 -6.37 9.92 1.30
C LYS A 60 -6.91 10.44 2.63
N GLU A 61 -8.21 10.71 2.70
CA GLU A 61 -8.90 11.20 3.90
C GLU A 61 -8.77 10.20 5.06
N TRP A 62 -9.02 8.91 4.81
CA TRP A 62 -8.89 7.89 5.85
C TRP A 62 -7.45 7.77 6.36
N GLN A 63 -6.47 7.75 5.44
CA GLN A 63 -5.05 7.64 5.81
C GLN A 63 -4.55 8.87 6.58
N GLU A 64 -5.08 10.06 6.30
CA GLU A 64 -4.80 11.27 7.09
C GLU A 64 -5.36 11.15 8.51
N GLY A 65 -6.59 10.64 8.67
CA GLY A 65 -7.19 10.38 9.98
C GLY A 65 -6.47 9.29 10.79
N GLU A 66 -6.05 8.19 10.16
CA GLU A 66 -5.24 7.15 10.82
C GLU A 66 -3.93 7.73 11.34
N LYS A 67 -3.27 8.58 10.54
CA LYS A 67 -2.03 9.22 10.96
C LYS A 67 -2.24 10.14 12.17
N GLU A 68 -3.32 10.93 12.17
CA GLU A 68 -3.67 11.78 13.32
C GLU A 68 -3.94 10.94 14.58
N ALA A 69 -4.69 9.85 14.44
CA ALA A 69 -4.97 8.94 15.55
C ALA A 69 -3.69 8.30 16.12
N ASP A 70 -2.77 7.86 15.25
CA ASP A 70 -1.46 7.33 15.66
C ASP A 70 -0.63 8.40 16.41
N GLU A 71 -0.66 9.65 15.94
CA GLU A 71 0.01 10.78 16.60
C GLU A 71 -0.61 11.09 17.97
N ASP A 72 -1.94 11.00 18.11
CA ASP A 72 -2.65 11.17 19.37
C ASP A 72 -2.30 10.06 20.36
N ILE A 73 -2.28 8.80 19.92
CA ILE A 73 -1.87 7.65 20.75
C ILE A 73 -0.42 7.83 21.21
N ALA A 74 0.49 8.14 20.29
CA ALA A 74 1.91 8.32 20.61
C ALA A 74 2.16 9.49 21.57
N ALA A 75 1.37 10.55 21.47
CA ALA A 75 1.44 11.70 22.37
C ALA A 75 0.66 11.51 23.69
N GLY A 76 -0.02 10.37 23.87
CA GLY A 76 -0.87 10.12 25.04
C GLY A 76 -2.11 11.01 25.11
N ARG A 77 -2.56 11.57 23.96
CA ARG A 77 -3.82 12.33 23.84
C ARG A 77 -5.05 11.41 23.75
N VAL A 78 -4.96 10.23 24.35
CA VAL A 78 -6.01 9.22 24.39
C VAL A 78 -6.41 8.96 25.83
N LYS A 79 -7.69 8.67 26.06
CA LYS A 79 -8.21 8.21 27.35
C LYS A 79 -8.64 6.76 27.22
N SER A 80 -8.30 5.95 28.21
CA SER A 80 -8.83 4.60 28.39
C SER A 80 -9.79 4.58 29.56
N PHE A 81 -10.84 3.78 29.46
CA PHE A 81 -11.86 3.61 30.49
C PHE A 81 -11.98 2.12 30.82
N GLU A 82 -12.18 1.79 32.09
CA GLU A 82 -12.28 0.39 32.55
C GLU A 82 -13.66 -0.21 32.23
N ASN A 83 -14.69 0.62 32.15
CA ASN A 83 -16.05 0.21 31.84
C ASN A 83 -16.82 1.27 31.03
N MET A 84 -17.99 0.90 30.52
CA MET A 84 -18.83 1.75 29.69
C MET A 84 -19.42 2.94 30.47
N ASP A 85 -19.75 2.76 31.75
CA ASP A 85 -20.34 3.83 32.56
C ASP A 85 -19.32 4.97 32.75
N ASP A 86 -18.05 4.67 33.01
CA ASP A 86 -16.96 5.65 33.11
C ASP A 86 -16.79 6.45 31.80
N LEU A 87 -16.94 5.80 30.65
CA LEU A 87 -16.87 6.43 29.33
C LEU A 87 -18.04 7.40 29.13
N LEU A 88 -19.26 6.96 29.42
CA LEU A 88 -20.47 7.77 29.27
C LEU A 88 -20.43 9.02 30.17
N GLU A 89 -19.96 8.87 31.41
CA GLU A 89 -19.78 9.99 32.32
C GLU A 89 -18.75 11.03 31.82
N ASP A 90 -17.74 10.64 31.04
CA ASP A 90 -16.79 11.58 30.44
C ASP A 90 -17.34 12.28 29.20
N LEU A 91 -18.19 11.60 28.41
CA LEU A 91 -18.82 12.13 27.20
C LEU A 91 -19.92 13.17 27.48
N ASP A 92 -20.65 13.01 28.58
CA ASP A 92 -21.77 13.89 28.96
C ASP A 92 -21.31 15.19 29.67
N LYS A 93 -20.00 15.43 29.78
CA LYS A 93 -19.40 16.65 30.34
C LYS A 93 -19.27 17.77 29.31
#